data_AF-A0A1A8ICF9-F1
#
_entry.id   AF-A0A1A8ICF9-F1
#
_cell.length_a   1.000
_cell.length_b   1.000
_cell.length_c   1.000
_cell.angle_alpha   90.00
_cell.angle_beta   90.00
_cell.angle_gamma   90.00
#
_symmetry.space_group_name_H-M   'P 1'
#
loop_
_entity.id
_entity.type
_entity.pdbx_description
1 polymer ?
#
loop_
_entity_poly.entity_id
_entity_poly.type
_entity_poly.pdbx_seq_one_letter_code
_entity_poly.pdbx_strand_id
1 'polypeptide(L)'
;LQQQQSRLMKINHDLRHKISVVEAQGKALIGQKVELEAGAQAQAQEVGALRQEVTRLRERLQVEASTQNPEEPPPPSPAEEAFCEDESGGLDLKDPNRPRFTLQELRDVLHERNELKAKVFLLQEELAYYKSDEAEDEIESPSPELRSRSRSSAPPESGIKRLIFTAIMPMVAAGLISDDPTLQPIRRLMSLV
;
A
#
# COMPACT_ATOMS: atom_id res chain seq x y z
N LEU A 1 42.72 10.71 -20.34
CA LEU A 1 41.80 9.55 -20.36
C LEU A 1 41.09 9.35 -19.01
N GLN A 2 41.82 9.20 -17.89
CA GLN A 2 41.24 8.91 -16.56
C GLN A 2 40.25 9.97 -16.06
N GLN A 3 40.57 11.26 -16.23
CA GLN A 3 39.66 12.37 -15.89
C GLN A 3 38.33 12.34 -16.68
N GLN A 4 38.38 11.93 -17.95
CA GLN A 4 37.17 11.78 -18.78
C GLN A 4 36.32 10.60 -18.30
N GLN A 5 36.95 9.49 -17.89
CA GLN A 5 36.24 8.35 -17.31
C GLN A 5 35.53 8.72 -16.00
N SER A 6 36.19 9.47 -15.11
CA SER A 6 35.57 9.95 -13.86
C SER A 6 34.38 10.88 -14.13
N ARG A 7 34.50 11.80 -15.09
CA ARG A 7 33.37 12.66 -15.50
C ARG A 7 32.20 11.85 -16.04
N LEU A 8 32.46 10.87 -16.90
CA LEU A 8 31.41 10.00 -17.46
C LEU A 8 30.72 9.17 -16.38
N MET A 9 31.47 8.61 -15.43
CA MET A 9 30.87 7.87 -14.31
C MET A 9 29.94 8.76 -13.48
N LYS A 10 30.34 9.99 -13.18
CA LYS A 10 29.50 10.93 -12.43
C LYS A 10 28.20 11.24 -13.16
N ILE A 11 28.29 11.59 -14.45
CA ILE A 11 27.10 11.83 -15.29
C ILE A 11 26.20 10.59 -15.35
N ASN A 12 26.77 9.39 -15.48
CA ASN A 12 25.99 8.17 -15.55
C ASN A 12 25.26 7.87 -14.23
N HIS A 13 25.92 8.13 -13.10
CA HIS A 13 25.32 8.01 -11.78
C HIS A 13 24.15 9.00 -11.63
N ASP A 14 24.36 10.27 -11.95
CA ASP A 14 23.33 11.33 -11.86
C ASP A 14 22.12 11.00 -12.74
N LEU A 15 22.34 10.48 -13.95
CA LEU A 15 21.26 10.05 -14.84
C LEU A 15 20.48 8.86 -14.27
N ARG A 16 21.16 7.85 -13.72
CA ARG A 16 20.49 6.71 -13.06
C ARG A 16 19.66 7.15 -11.87
N HIS A 17 20.21 8.05 -11.06
CA HIS A 17 19.49 8.61 -9.92
C HIS A 17 18.23 9.36 -10.38
N LYS A 18 18.37 10.24 -11.39
CA LYS A 18 17.23 10.99 -11.94
C LYS A 18 16.16 10.08 -12.53
N ILE A 19 16.55 9.01 -13.25
CA ILE A 19 15.61 7.99 -13.75
C ILE A 19 14.87 7.35 -12.58
N SER A 20 15.58 6.92 -11.53
CA SER A 20 14.96 6.30 -10.35
C SER A 20 13.95 7.22 -9.66
N VAL A 21 14.26 8.51 -9.53
CA VAL A 21 13.34 9.50 -8.93
C VAL A 21 12.10 9.70 -9.80
N VAL A 22 12.28 9.88 -11.10
CA VAL A 22 11.16 10.06 -12.04
C VAL A 22 10.27 8.81 -12.09
N GLU A 23 10.86 7.61 -12.08
CA GLU A 23 10.12 6.36 -12.00
C GLU A 23 9.31 6.22 -10.71
N ALA A 24 9.90 6.59 -9.56
CA ALA A 24 9.21 6.58 -8.27
C ALA A 24 8.03 7.58 -8.26
N GLN A 25 8.25 8.80 -8.77
CA GLN A 25 7.20 9.81 -8.92
C GLN A 25 6.07 9.33 -9.84
N GLY A 26 6.40 8.70 -10.97
CA GLY A 26 5.42 8.12 -11.88
C GLY A 26 4.55 7.06 -11.21
N LYS A 27 5.16 6.15 -10.43
CA LYS A 27 4.43 5.12 -9.67
C LYS A 27 3.52 5.74 -8.60
N ALA A 28 3.98 6.77 -7.89
CA ALA A 28 3.17 7.47 -6.89
C ALA A 28 1.95 8.15 -7.51
N LEU A 29 2.11 8.84 -8.64
CA LEU A 29 1.00 9.48 -9.35
C LEU A 29 -0.03 8.47 -9.87
N ILE A 30 0.42 7.32 -10.41
CA ILE A 30 -0.48 6.23 -10.82
C ILE A 30 -1.26 5.71 -9.61
N GLY A 31 -0.60 5.51 -8.47
CA GLY A 31 -1.25 5.08 -7.22
C GLY A 31 -2.34 6.05 -6.78
N GLN A 32 -2.04 7.35 -6.73
CA GLN A 32 -3.02 8.38 -6.37
C GLN A 32 -4.20 8.43 -7.34
N LYS A 33 -3.95 8.32 -8.65
CA LYS A 33 -5.01 8.27 -9.66
C LYS A 33 -5.96 7.09 -9.41
N VAL A 34 -5.41 5.90 -9.20
CA VAL A 34 -6.20 4.68 -8.96
C VAL A 34 -7.02 4.79 -7.68
N GLU A 35 -6.44 5.34 -6.61
CA GLU A 35 -7.15 5.55 -5.34
C GLU A 35 -8.34 6.51 -5.50
N LEU A 36 -8.14 7.64 -6.19
CA LEU A 36 -9.21 8.60 -6.46
C LEU A 36 -10.30 8.01 -7.36
N GLU A 37 -9.92 7.26 -8.42
CA GLU A 37 -10.88 6.60 -9.31
C GLU A 37 -11.69 5.52 -8.57
N ALA A 38 -11.05 4.71 -7.73
CA ALA A 38 -11.73 3.71 -6.90
C ALA A 38 -12.70 4.37 -5.90
N GLY A 39 -12.28 5.48 -5.26
CA GLY A 39 -13.13 6.25 -4.34
C GLY A 39 -14.37 6.84 -5.04
N ALA A 40 -14.18 7.43 -6.22
CA ALA A 40 -15.30 7.95 -7.01
C ALA A 40 -16.26 6.85 -7.45
N GLN A 41 -15.75 5.68 -7.85
CA GLN A 41 -16.57 4.55 -8.24
C GLN A 41 -17.39 3.99 -7.06
N ALA A 42 -16.79 3.89 -5.87
CA ALA A 42 -17.50 3.47 -4.66
C ALA A 42 -18.64 4.45 -4.29
N GLN A 43 -18.37 5.75 -4.32
CA GLN A 43 -19.40 6.77 -4.10
C GLN A 43 -20.53 6.69 -5.13
N ALA A 44 -20.21 6.46 -6.40
CA ALA A 44 -21.23 6.30 -7.43
C ALA A 44 -22.14 5.08 -7.17
N GLN A 45 -21.58 3.96 -6.68
CA GLN A 45 -22.34 2.78 -6.28
C GLN A 45 -23.24 3.07 -5.06
N GLU A 46 -22.71 3.75 -4.05
CA GLU A 46 -23.47 4.12 -2.85
C GLU A 46 -24.63 5.06 -3.17
N VAL A 47 -24.39 6.08 -4.00
CA VAL A 47 -25.46 6.97 -4.50
C VAL A 47 -26.50 6.18 -5.30
N GLY A 48 -26.07 5.21 -6.10
CA GLY A 48 -26.98 4.30 -6.80
C GLY A 48 -27.87 3.50 -5.85
N ALA A 49 -27.27 2.89 -4.82
CA ALA A 49 -27.98 2.12 -3.80
C ALA A 49 -28.97 2.99 -3.02
N LEU A 50 -28.55 4.17 -2.57
CA LEU A 50 -29.41 5.12 -1.85
C LEU A 50 -30.58 5.58 -2.71
N ARG A 51 -30.38 5.83 -4.00
CA ARG A 51 -31.48 6.17 -4.92
C ARG A 51 -32.51 5.04 -5.02
N GLN A 52 -32.06 3.80 -5.05
CA GLN A 52 -32.95 2.63 -5.07
C GLN A 52 -33.74 2.51 -3.75
N GLU A 53 -33.09 2.67 -2.61
CA GLU A 53 -33.78 2.66 -1.30
C GLU A 53 -34.78 3.81 -1.17
N VAL A 54 -34.44 5.03 -1.63
CA VAL A 54 -35.41 6.15 -1.67
C VAL A 54 -36.61 5.80 -2.53
N THR A 55 -36.41 5.13 -3.66
CA THR A 55 -37.50 4.72 -4.56
C THR A 55 -38.39 3.67 -3.88
N ARG A 56 -37.76 2.66 -3.26
CA ARG A 56 -38.45 1.60 -2.52
C ARG A 56 -39.26 2.14 -1.33
N LEU A 57 -38.70 3.08 -0.57
CA LEU A 57 -39.40 3.71 0.56
C LEU A 57 -40.59 4.55 0.07
N ARG A 58 -40.46 5.27 -1.05
CA ARG A 58 -41.58 6.00 -1.66
C ARG A 58 -42.71 5.07 -2.08
N GLU A 59 -42.40 3.93 -2.69
CA GLU A 59 -43.41 2.93 -3.06
C GLU A 59 -44.13 2.36 -1.83
N ARG A 60 -43.39 2.02 -0.76
CA ARG A 60 -43.99 1.55 0.51
C ARG A 60 -44.92 2.59 1.13
N LEU A 61 -44.48 3.84 1.22
CA LEU A 61 -45.30 4.96 1.72
C LEU A 61 -46.54 5.20 0.85
N GLN A 62 -46.44 5.05 -0.47
CA GLN A 62 -47.59 5.21 -1.37
C GLN A 62 -48.61 4.06 -1.23
N VAL A 63 -48.14 2.83 -0.99
CA VAL A 63 -49.01 1.68 -0.69
C VAL A 63 -49.70 1.84 0.66
N GLU A 64 -48.99 2.29 1.69
CA GLU A 64 -49.55 2.58 3.02
C GLU A 64 -50.61 3.70 2.96
N ALA A 65 -50.35 4.77 2.21
CA ALA A 65 -51.31 5.86 2.00
C ALA A 65 -52.56 5.43 1.20
N SER A 66 -52.43 4.47 0.27
CA SER A 66 -53.58 3.95 -0.50
C SER A 66 -54.41 2.92 0.29
N THR A 67 -53.84 2.31 1.34
CA THR A 67 -54.53 1.29 2.16
C THR A 67 -55.39 1.91 3.28
N GLN A 68 -55.15 3.18 3.64
CA GLN A 68 -55.89 3.89 4.69
C GLN A 68 -57.16 4.63 4.22
N ASN A 69 -57.70 4.35 3.02
CA ASN A 69 -58.85 5.09 2.51
C ASN A 69 -59.97 4.19 1.95
N PRO A 70 -60.88 3.67 2.79
CA PRO A 70 -62.25 3.40 2.39
C PRO A 70 -63.11 4.62 2.76
N GLU A 71 -63.50 5.38 1.74
CA GLU A 71 -64.73 6.19 1.60
C GLU A 71 -65.55 6.46 2.89
N GLU A 72 -65.46 7.67 3.47
CA GLU A 72 -66.53 8.24 4.30
C GLU A 72 -66.52 9.80 4.23
N PRO A 73 -67.68 10.49 4.06
CA PRO A 73 -67.75 11.94 3.85
C PRO A 73 -67.51 12.74 5.15
N PRO A 74 -67.21 14.07 5.07
CA PRO A 74 -66.61 14.80 6.18
C PRO A 74 -67.62 15.32 7.20
N PRO A 75 -67.22 15.43 8.48
CA PRO A 75 -67.64 16.54 9.33
C PRO A 75 -66.45 17.24 10.05
N PRO A 76 -66.66 18.42 10.67
CA PRO A 76 -65.62 19.44 10.83
C PRO A 76 -64.94 19.49 12.22
N SER A 77 -63.71 20.03 12.20
CA SER A 77 -63.07 20.87 13.24
C SER A 77 -62.43 20.19 14.48
N PRO A 78 -61.60 20.92 15.27
CA PRO A 78 -60.16 20.63 15.40
C PRO A 78 -59.71 20.38 16.86
N ALA A 79 -58.42 20.07 17.00
CA ALA A 79 -57.61 20.08 18.23
C ALA A 79 -57.58 18.78 19.06
N GLU A 80 -56.34 18.44 19.44
CA GLU A 80 -55.93 17.63 20.60
C GLU A 80 -56.25 16.13 20.54
N GLU A 81 -55.40 15.15 20.80
CA GLU A 81 -54.02 14.91 21.22
C GLU A 81 -53.85 13.40 20.88
N ALA A 82 -52.70 12.85 20.49
CA ALA A 82 -51.67 12.42 21.41
C ALA A 82 -50.79 11.36 20.70
N PHE A 83 -49.54 11.26 21.16
CA PHE A 83 -48.62 10.13 21.00
C PHE A 83 -48.02 9.87 19.61
N CYS A 84 -46.82 10.42 19.42
CA CYS A 84 -45.65 9.65 18.95
C CYS A 84 -44.40 10.19 19.67
N GLU A 85 -44.39 10.10 21.00
CA GLU A 85 -43.16 9.72 21.69
C GLU A 85 -43.00 8.21 21.42
N ASP A 86 -41.78 7.78 21.11
CA ASP A 86 -41.36 6.41 20.81
C ASP A 86 -41.32 6.01 19.32
N GLU A 87 -40.25 6.45 18.66
CA GLU A 87 -39.53 5.59 17.71
C GLU A 87 -38.04 5.93 17.81
N SER A 88 -37.53 5.87 19.04
CA SER A 88 -36.14 5.43 19.27
C SER A 88 -36.08 3.96 18.91
N GLY A 89 -36.25 3.67 17.61
CA GLY A 89 -36.32 2.33 17.06
C GLY A 89 -35.19 1.49 17.62
N GLY A 90 -35.58 0.44 18.35
CA GLY A 90 -34.70 -0.39 19.17
C GLY A 90 -33.49 -0.88 18.38
N LEU A 91 -32.39 -0.16 18.46
CA LEU A 91 -31.09 -0.66 18.07
C LEU A 91 -30.60 -1.52 19.22
N ASP A 92 -30.82 -2.83 19.10
CA ASP A 92 -30.26 -3.83 19.99
C ASP A 92 -28.74 -3.61 20.12
N LEU A 93 -28.32 -3.03 21.24
CA LEU A 93 -26.92 -2.74 21.57
C LEU A 93 -26.09 -4.04 21.71
N LYS A 94 -26.71 -5.21 21.67
CA LYS A 94 -26.09 -6.54 21.87
C LYS A 94 -26.02 -7.41 20.63
N ASP A 95 -26.41 -6.94 19.44
CA ASP A 95 -26.24 -7.71 18.19
C ASP A 95 -24.74 -7.94 17.87
N PRO A 96 -24.24 -9.19 17.90
CA PRO A 96 -22.85 -9.51 17.58
C PRO A 96 -22.45 -9.20 16.14
N ASN A 97 -23.41 -9.12 15.21
CA ASN A 97 -23.18 -8.83 13.80
C ASN A 97 -23.32 -7.35 13.46
N ARG A 98 -23.73 -6.51 14.43
CA ARG A 98 -23.77 -5.06 14.23
C ARG A 98 -22.35 -4.54 14.00
N PRO A 99 -22.10 -3.78 12.92
CA PRO A 99 -20.82 -3.13 12.71
C PRO A 99 -20.46 -2.28 13.94
N ARG A 100 -19.34 -2.64 14.60
CA ARG A 100 -18.85 -1.93 15.80
C ARG A 100 -18.41 -0.50 15.50
N PHE A 101 -18.11 -0.22 14.24
CA PHE A 101 -17.67 1.07 13.75
C PHE A 101 -18.55 1.47 12.56
N THR A 102 -18.80 2.76 12.47
CA THR A 102 -19.38 3.40 11.30
C THR A 102 -18.35 3.45 10.16
N LEU A 103 -18.81 3.55 8.91
CA LEU A 103 -17.93 3.74 7.76
C LEU A 103 -17.14 5.05 7.81
N GLN A 104 -17.63 6.06 8.52
CA GLN A 104 -16.92 7.32 8.74
C GLN A 104 -15.72 7.10 9.67
N GLU A 105 -15.92 6.45 10.82
CA GLU A 105 -14.84 6.14 11.75
C GLU A 105 -13.75 5.27 11.10
N LEU A 106 -14.14 4.29 10.28
CA LEU A 106 -13.16 3.48 9.56
C LEU A 106 -12.33 4.31 8.55
N ARG A 107 -12.97 5.27 7.86
CA ARG A 107 -12.26 6.21 6.97
C ARG A 107 -11.31 7.10 7.74
N ASP A 108 -11.75 7.63 8.88
CA ASP A 108 -10.94 8.52 9.71
C ASP A 108 -9.71 7.78 10.26
N VAL A 109 -9.90 6.56 10.80
CA VAL A 109 -8.80 5.71 11.29
C VAL A 109 -7.82 5.34 10.18
N LEU A 110 -8.32 5.01 8.98
CA LEU A 110 -7.46 4.71 7.85
C LEU A 110 -6.66 5.93 7.38
N HIS A 111 -7.30 7.10 7.38
CA HIS A 111 -6.66 8.36 7.01
C HIS A 111 -5.56 8.72 8.02
N GLU A 112 -5.88 8.71 9.30
CA GLU A 112 -4.92 8.98 10.39
C GLU A 112 -3.73 8.00 10.33
N ARG A 113 -4.00 6.70 10.14
CA ARG A 113 -2.94 5.69 9.97
C ARG A 113 -2.04 6.00 8.76
N ASN A 114 -2.60 6.41 7.63
CA ASN A 114 -1.84 6.76 6.44
C ASN A 114 -0.98 8.01 6.68
N GLU A 115 -1.53 9.02 7.34
CA GLU A 115 -0.81 10.25 7.69
C GLU A 115 0.35 9.97 8.66
N LEU A 116 0.11 9.16 9.70
CA LEU A 116 1.15 8.72 10.63
C LEU A 116 2.24 7.93 9.90
N LYS A 117 1.87 7.07 8.96
CA LYS A 117 2.84 6.31 8.16
C LYS A 117 3.72 7.24 7.30
N ALA A 118 3.14 8.27 6.69
CA ALA A 118 3.90 9.28 5.93
C ALA A 118 4.86 10.07 6.84
N LYS A 119 4.41 10.50 8.01
CA LYS A 119 5.24 11.17 9.02
C LYS A 119 6.39 10.29 9.50
N VAL A 120 6.13 9.02 9.81
CA VAL A 120 7.17 8.07 10.21
C VAL A 120 8.20 7.88 9.10
N PHE A 121 7.77 7.78 7.85
CA PHE A 121 8.68 7.66 6.72
C PHE A 121 9.59 8.90 6.58
N LEU A 122 9.01 10.11 6.65
CA LEU A 122 9.76 11.37 6.59
C LEU A 122 10.78 11.49 7.74
N LEU A 123 10.35 11.20 8.97
CA LEU A 123 11.22 11.24 10.14
C LEU A 123 12.34 10.20 10.06
N GLN A 124 12.09 9.03 9.47
CA GLN A 124 13.14 8.03 9.23
C GLN A 124 14.19 8.52 8.21
N GLU A 125 13.76 9.24 7.18
CA GLU A 125 14.65 9.89 6.21
C GLU A 125 15.47 11.01 6.87
N GLU A 126 14.85 11.89 7.65
CA GLU A 126 15.55 12.94 8.40
C GLU A 126 16.57 12.34 9.38
N LEU A 127 16.18 11.32 10.16
CA LEU A 127 17.09 10.64 11.08
C LEU A 127 18.23 9.94 10.33
N ALA A 128 18.00 9.43 9.12
CA ALA A 128 19.07 8.86 8.30
C ALA A 128 20.03 9.95 7.82
N TYR A 129 19.51 11.10 7.40
CA TYR A 129 20.28 12.25 6.95
C TYR A 129 21.23 12.77 8.05
N TYR A 130 20.72 13.02 9.26
CA TYR A 130 21.56 13.52 10.36
C TYR A 130 22.55 12.47 10.88
N LYS A 131 22.19 11.17 10.90
CA LYS A 131 23.15 10.11 11.25
C LYS A 131 24.29 9.95 10.24
N SER A 132 24.04 10.21 8.96
CA SER A 132 25.11 10.27 7.97
C SER A 132 25.97 11.52 8.10
N ASP A 133 25.37 12.65 8.48
CA ASP A 133 26.08 13.94 8.69
C ASP A 133 27.01 13.88 9.91
N GLU A 134 26.54 13.34 11.04
CA GLU A 134 27.35 13.12 12.25
C GLU A 134 28.52 12.14 12.02
N ALA A 135 28.33 11.16 11.12
CA ALA A 135 29.40 10.23 10.73
C ALA A 135 30.43 10.87 9.78
N GLU A 136 30.11 11.98 9.11
CA GLU A 136 31.06 12.75 8.31
C GLU A 136 31.83 13.76 9.19
N ASP A 137 31.20 14.32 10.22
CA ASP A 137 31.85 15.23 11.19
C ASP A 137 32.84 14.52 12.15
N GLU A 138 32.67 13.23 12.46
CA GLU A 138 33.66 12.45 13.24
C GLU A 138 34.93 12.07 12.43
N ILE A 139 34.95 12.26 11.11
CA ILE A 139 36.08 11.86 10.24
C ILE A 139 37.15 12.97 10.11
N GLU A 140 37.01 14.13 10.77
CA GLU A 140 37.99 15.21 10.75
C GLU A 140 39.02 15.21 11.91
N SER A 141 39.17 14.09 12.64
CA SER A 141 40.20 13.93 13.68
C SER A 141 41.34 12.98 13.22
N PRO A 142 42.58 13.46 13.02
CA PRO A 142 43.68 12.58 12.62
C PRO A 142 44.34 11.95 13.84
N SER A 143 44.18 10.63 14.04
CA SER A 143 45.15 9.87 14.82
C SER A 143 45.26 8.41 14.34
N PRO A 144 46.48 7.89 14.11
CA PRO A 144 46.70 6.61 13.47
C PRO A 144 46.92 5.49 14.50
N GLU A 145 45.95 4.60 14.67
CA GLU A 145 46.20 3.32 15.35
C GLU A 145 45.64 2.14 14.55
N LEU A 146 46.56 1.57 13.76
CA LEU A 146 46.75 0.14 13.52
C LEU A 146 45.63 -0.76 14.03
N ARG A 147 44.57 -0.92 13.23
CA ARG A 147 43.73 -2.11 13.30
C ARG A 147 43.90 -2.89 12.01
N SER A 148 44.76 -3.89 12.12
CA SER A 148 44.82 -5.09 11.30
C SER A 148 43.42 -5.62 10.99
N ARG A 149 42.85 -5.21 9.86
CA ARG A 149 41.80 -5.95 9.18
C ARG A 149 42.32 -6.25 7.79
N SER A 150 42.96 -7.40 7.65
CA SER A 150 43.16 -8.06 6.36
C SER A 150 41.79 -8.29 5.72
N ARG A 151 41.26 -7.26 5.05
CA ARG A 151 40.17 -7.40 4.09
C ARG A 151 40.81 -7.98 2.84
N SER A 152 40.79 -9.30 2.71
CA SER A 152 40.94 -9.93 1.39
C SER A 152 39.89 -9.31 0.47
N SER A 153 40.34 -8.53 -0.51
CA SER A 153 39.54 -7.78 -1.46
C SER A 153 38.98 -8.71 -2.54
N ALA A 154 38.08 -9.61 -2.17
CA ALA A 154 37.22 -10.29 -3.15
C ALA A 154 35.84 -9.61 -3.12
N PRO A 155 35.26 -9.24 -4.29
CA PRO A 155 33.92 -8.67 -4.34
C PRO A 155 32.92 -9.66 -3.74
N PRO A 156 31.85 -9.18 -3.07
CA PRO A 156 30.85 -10.08 -2.49
C PRO A 156 30.25 -10.94 -3.62
N GLU A 157 30.54 -12.23 -3.61
CA GLU A 157 29.96 -13.15 -4.59
C GLU A 157 28.44 -13.09 -4.46
N SER A 158 27.77 -12.73 -5.56
CA SER A 158 26.31 -12.66 -5.63
C SER A 158 25.70 -13.95 -5.08
N GLY A 159 24.66 -13.84 -4.25
CA GLY A 159 24.01 -14.99 -3.61
C GLY A 159 23.59 -16.06 -4.61
N ILE A 160 23.23 -15.66 -5.83
CA ILE A 160 22.89 -16.61 -6.91
C ILE A 160 24.11 -17.36 -7.43
N LYS A 161 25.29 -16.73 -7.51
CA LYS A 161 26.54 -17.42 -7.88
C LYS A 161 26.88 -18.47 -6.83
N ARG A 162 26.79 -18.13 -5.55
CA ARG A 162 27.02 -19.08 -4.45
C ARG A 162 26.06 -20.26 -4.52
N LEU A 163 24.77 -20.01 -4.72
CA LEU A 163 23.78 -21.08 -4.86
C LEU A 163 24.11 -22.01 -6.04
N ILE A 164 24.47 -21.43 -7.19
CA ILE A 164 24.80 -22.18 -8.40
C ILE A 164 26.07 -23.02 -8.20
N PHE A 165 27.17 -22.43 -7.75
CA PHE A 165 28.47 -23.12 -7.66
C PHE A 165 28.61 -24.04 -6.45
N THR A 166 27.96 -23.73 -5.32
CA THR A 166 28.11 -24.50 -4.09
C THR A 166 27.05 -25.60 -3.94
N ALA A 167 25.80 -25.38 -4.39
CA ALA A 167 24.72 -26.34 -4.17
C ALA A 167 24.27 -27.01 -5.48
N ILE A 168 23.98 -26.21 -6.52
CA ILE A 168 23.37 -26.75 -7.75
C ILE A 168 24.40 -27.51 -8.60
N MET A 169 25.58 -26.95 -8.85
CA MET A 169 26.61 -27.52 -9.72
C MET A 169 27.09 -28.92 -9.27
N PRO A 170 27.38 -29.19 -7.98
CA PRO A 170 27.72 -30.54 -7.52
C PRO A 170 26.58 -31.54 -7.73
N MET A 171 25.32 -31.12 -7.53
CA MET A 171 24.15 -31.97 -7.76
C MET A 171 23.94 -32.29 -9.24
N VAL A 172 24.18 -31.31 -10.13
CA VAL A 172 24.20 -31.54 -11.59
C VAL A 172 25.30 -32.53 -11.95
N ALA A 173 26.52 -32.34 -11.42
CA ALA A 173 27.68 -33.21 -11.70
C ALA A 173 27.47 -34.64 -11.17
N ALA A 174 26.79 -34.80 -10.04
CA ALA A 174 26.42 -36.10 -9.46
C ALA A 174 25.22 -36.78 -10.15
N GLY A 175 24.64 -36.16 -11.19
CA GLY A 175 23.52 -36.72 -11.94
C GLY A 175 22.18 -36.73 -11.20
N LEU A 176 22.09 -36.05 -10.05
CA LEU A 176 20.89 -36.05 -9.19
C LEU A 176 19.73 -35.22 -9.77
N ILE A 177 20.00 -34.36 -10.75
CA ILE A 177 19.03 -33.44 -11.39
C ILE A 177 19.16 -33.44 -12.92
N SER A 178 19.02 -34.64 -13.51
CA SER A 178 19.35 -34.94 -14.91
C SER A 178 18.34 -34.47 -15.96
N ASP A 179 17.09 -34.16 -15.59
CA ASP A 179 16.02 -33.84 -16.57
C ASP A 179 15.48 -32.40 -16.53
N ASP A 180 16.13 -31.49 -15.79
CA ASP A 180 15.70 -30.08 -15.74
C ASP A 180 16.31 -29.24 -16.89
N PRO A 181 15.50 -28.75 -17.86
CA PRO A 181 15.99 -27.92 -18.97
C PRO A 181 16.56 -26.56 -18.53
N THR A 182 16.23 -26.08 -17.33
CA THR A 182 16.72 -24.78 -16.81
C THR A 182 18.19 -24.82 -16.40
N LEU A 183 18.76 -26.02 -16.22
CA LEU A 183 20.16 -26.22 -15.79
C LEU A 183 21.14 -26.40 -16.96
N GLN A 184 20.67 -26.33 -18.20
CA GLN A 184 21.48 -26.46 -19.42
C GLN A 184 22.68 -25.49 -19.48
N PRO A 185 22.56 -24.20 -19.09
CA PRO A 185 23.72 -23.30 -19.06
C PRO A 185 24.82 -23.75 -18.09
N ILE A 186 24.44 -24.34 -16.95
CA ILE A 186 25.39 -24.84 -15.94
C ILE A 186 26.12 -26.09 -16.45
N ARG A 187 25.40 -26.99 -17.17
CA ARG A 187 26.01 -28.18 -17.81
C ARG A 187 27.05 -27.79 -18.87
N ARG A 188 26.74 -26.80 -19.72
CA ARG A 188 27.69 -26.27 -20.71
C ARG A 188 28.95 -25.70 -20.07
N LEU A 189 28.81 -25.08 -18.90
CA LEU A 189 29.95 -24.55 -18.14
C LEU A 189 30.89 -25.66 -17.65
N MET A 190 30.34 -26.83 -17.28
CA MET A 190 31.12 -28.00 -16.87
C MET A 190 31.78 -28.72 -18.03
N SER A 191 31.19 -28.71 -19.24
CA SER A 191 31.81 -29.35 -20.41
C SER A 191 32.95 -28.56 -21.03
N LEU A 192 33.23 -27.35 -20.53
CA LEU A 192 34.33 -26.49 -20.99
C LEU A 192 35.60 -26.60 -20.14
N VAL A 193 35.57 -27.41 -19.06
CA VAL A 193 36.71 -27.72 -18.19
C VAL A 193 37.13 -29.16 -18.44
#